data_AF-U1JQS9-F1
#
_entry.id   AF-U1JQS9-F1
#
_cell.length_a   1.000
_cell.length_b   1.000
_cell.length_c   1.000
_cell.angle_alpha   90.00
_cell.angle_beta   90.00
_cell.angle_gamma   90.00
#
_symmetry.space_group_name_H-M   'P 1'
#
loop_
_entity.id
_entity.type
_entity.pdbx_description
1 polymer ?
#
loop_
_entity_poly.entity_id
_entity_poly.type
_entity_poly.pdbx_seq_one_letter_code
_entity_poly.pdbx_strand_id
1 'polypeptide(L)'
;MEESVVEQLFVWEEINKTISILKVEEPILYDYILGFLILPGDFKSGLSSVLNYYLFSSVESEFNLFYEIIYKAIDSCPDICRSAIADLLAFCDRDPASLSMLQTFIFAKGYIAIQAYRVAHALWCSGNKYSAQMIQLKMSNIFSVDIHPAARLGKGLFFDHATGVVIGETAVVEDNVSILHEVTLGGTGKQKGARHPTIREGALLCSGAKILGNIEVGKGSKVGAGSVVLKDVPPSSTVVGIPAKVVGALKFNPAFEMDQHLI
;
A
#
# COMPACT_ATOMS: atom_id res chain seq x y z
N MET A 1 -10.58 19.27 8.89
CA MET A 1 -11.58 18.21 9.09
C MET A 1 -12.61 18.23 7.97
N GLU A 2 -13.15 19.38 7.59
CA GLU A 2 -14.06 19.54 6.43
C GLU A 2 -13.43 19.13 5.09
N GLU A 3 -12.20 19.57 4.79
CA GLU A 3 -11.51 19.26 3.52
C GLU A 3 -11.38 17.74 3.27
N SER A 4 -11.02 16.99 4.31
CA SER A 4 -10.92 15.53 4.26
C SER A 4 -12.27 14.81 4.09
N VAL A 5 -13.39 15.44 4.45
CA VAL A 5 -14.73 14.88 4.22
C VAL A 5 -15.17 15.17 2.79
N VAL A 6 -14.88 16.37 2.28
CA VAL A 6 -15.16 16.75 0.89
C VAL A 6 -14.40 15.86 -0.09
N GLU A 7 -13.11 15.59 0.14
CA GLU A 7 -12.32 14.67 -0.69
C GLU A 7 -12.91 13.24 -0.69
N GLN A 8 -13.33 12.74 0.48
CA GLN A 8 -13.98 11.42 0.59
C GLN A 8 -15.27 11.35 -0.22
N LEU A 9 -16.11 12.39 -0.14
CA LEU A 9 -17.35 12.46 -0.91
C LEU A 9 -17.07 12.49 -2.41
N PHE A 10 -16.14 13.34 -2.85
CA PHE A 10 -15.78 13.46 -4.26
C PHE A 10 -15.26 12.13 -4.83
N VAL A 11 -14.28 11.50 -4.18
CA VAL A 11 -13.71 10.22 -4.62
C VAL A 11 -14.78 9.13 -4.66
N TRP A 12 -15.65 9.09 -3.65
CA TRP A 12 -16.72 8.11 -3.62
C TRP A 12 -17.77 8.35 -4.72
N GLU A 13 -18.09 9.60 -5.04
CA GLU A 13 -18.95 9.94 -6.17
C GLU A 13 -18.34 9.48 -7.51
N GLU A 14 -17.04 9.67 -7.74
CA GLU A 14 -16.36 9.20 -8.95
C GLU A 14 -16.38 7.66 -9.06
N ILE A 15 -16.17 6.95 -7.95
CA ILE A 15 -16.31 5.49 -7.89
C ILE A 15 -17.74 5.08 -8.26
N ASN A 16 -18.77 5.72 -7.69
CA ASN A 16 -20.17 5.40 -7.97
C ASN A 16 -20.59 5.72 -9.41
N LYS A 17 -20.03 6.76 -10.01
CA LYS A 17 -20.22 7.05 -11.45
C LYS A 17 -19.72 5.88 -12.29
N THR A 18 -18.52 5.37 -12.00
CA THR A 18 -17.95 4.21 -12.71
C THR A 18 -18.80 2.95 -12.50
N ILE A 19 -19.27 2.68 -11.27
CA ILE A 19 -20.19 1.56 -10.98
C ILE A 19 -21.48 1.67 -11.80
N SER A 20 -22.02 2.88 -11.95
CA SER A 20 -23.25 3.12 -12.72
C SER A 20 -23.06 2.86 -14.22
N ILE A 21 -21.87 3.13 -14.75
CA ILE A 21 -21.50 2.80 -16.14
C ILE A 21 -21.40 1.27 -16.30
N LEU A 22 -20.71 0.58 -15.38
CA LEU A 22 -20.56 -0.89 -15.41
C LEU A 22 -21.90 -1.63 -15.41
N LYS A 23 -22.93 -1.08 -14.79
CA LYS A 23 -24.28 -1.66 -14.81
C LYS A 23 -24.80 -1.90 -16.23
N VAL A 24 -24.42 -1.04 -17.18
CA VAL A 24 -24.84 -1.12 -18.57
C VAL A 24 -23.81 -1.87 -19.41
N GLU A 25 -22.52 -1.55 -19.23
CA GLU A 25 -21.45 -2.08 -20.07
C GLU A 25 -21.05 -3.52 -19.72
N GLU A 26 -21.04 -3.86 -18.43
CA GLU A 26 -20.61 -5.17 -17.92
C GLU A 26 -21.51 -5.67 -16.76
N PRO A 27 -22.77 -6.04 -17.02
CA PRO A 27 -23.77 -6.35 -15.98
C PRO A 27 -23.36 -7.51 -15.05
N ILE A 28 -22.65 -8.52 -15.57
CA ILE A 28 -22.15 -9.64 -14.76
C ILE A 28 -21.10 -9.15 -13.75
N LEU A 29 -20.19 -8.27 -14.17
CA LEU A 29 -19.18 -7.69 -13.30
C LEU A 29 -19.82 -6.77 -12.26
N TYR A 30 -20.82 -5.98 -12.67
CA TYR A 30 -21.61 -5.17 -11.77
C TYR A 30 -22.26 -6.01 -10.66
N ASP A 31 -22.94 -7.12 -11.01
CA ASP A 31 -23.56 -8.02 -10.03
C ASP A 31 -22.52 -8.66 -9.10
N TYR A 32 -21.34 -9.03 -9.63
CA TYR A 32 -20.23 -9.52 -8.83
C TYR A 32 -19.75 -8.50 -7.79
N ILE A 33 -19.58 -7.22 -8.19
CA ILE A 33 -19.17 -6.14 -7.29
C ILE A 33 -20.23 -5.91 -6.20
N LEU A 34 -21.52 -5.93 -6.56
CA LEU A 34 -22.61 -5.81 -5.58
C LEU A 34 -22.71 -7.01 -4.62
N GLY A 35 -22.09 -8.14 -4.97
CA GLY A 35 -22.00 -9.30 -4.09
C GLY A 35 -21.21 -9.03 -2.80
N PHE A 36 -20.37 -8.00 -2.76
CA PHE A 36 -19.58 -7.67 -1.57
C PHE A 36 -19.51 -6.18 -1.21
N LEU A 37 -19.74 -5.27 -2.16
CA LEU A 37 -19.76 -3.84 -1.92
C LEU A 37 -21.14 -3.40 -1.42
N ILE A 38 -21.21 -2.90 -0.18
CA ILE A 38 -22.47 -2.46 0.43
C ILE A 38 -22.88 -1.10 -0.16
N LEU A 39 -24.03 -1.06 -0.85
CA LEU A 39 -24.61 0.16 -1.43
C LEU A 39 -26.09 0.36 -1.02
N PRO A 40 -26.56 1.61 -0.83
CA PRO A 40 -25.77 2.84 -0.83
C PRO A 40 -24.85 2.90 0.41
N GLY A 41 -23.69 3.55 0.27
CA GLY A 41 -22.68 3.64 1.33
C GLY A 41 -21.80 4.88 1.18
N ASP A 42 -20.71 4.94 1.94
CA ASP A 42 -19.66 5.96 1.84
C ASP A 42 -18.29 5.30 1.54
N PHE A 43 -17.25 6.12 1.38
CA PHE A 43 -15.88 5.62 1.10
C PHE A 43 -15.40 4.61 2.15
N LYS A 44 -15.72 4.84 3.42
CA LYS A 44 -15.29 4.00 4.55
C LYS A 44 -16.01 2.66 4.55
N SER A 45 -17.33 2.62 4.33
CA SER A 45 -18.08 1.37 4.19
C SER A 45 -17.61 0.60 2.96
N GLY A 46 -17.38 1.29 1.84
CA GLY A 46 -16.82 0.70 0.63
C GLY A 46 -15.46 0.05 0.86
N LEU A 47 -14.54 0.76 1.53
CA LEU A 47 -13.20 0.26 1.83
C LEU A 47 -13.26 -0.96 2.77
N SER A 48 -14.16 -0.90 3.75
CA SER A 48 -14.40 -2.00 4.69
C SER A 48 -14.94 -3.25 3.97
N SER A 49 -15.87 -3.07 3.03
CA SER A 49 -16.41 -4.13 2.17
C SER A 49 -15.33 -4.81 1.33
N VAL A 50 -14.49 -4.02 0.65
CA VAL A 50 -13.38 -4.54 -0.18
C VAL A 50 -12.42 -5.36 0.67
N LEU A 51 -11.96 -4.81 1.80
CA LEU A 51 -11.03 -5.49 2.69
C LEU A 51 -11.63 -6.78 3.26
N ASN A 52 -12.89 -6.73 3.69
CA ASN A 52 -13.59 -7.89 4.23
C ASN A 52 -13.71 -9.01 3.19
N TYR A 53 -14.13 -8.65 1.98
CA TYR A 53 -14.28 -9.58 0.87
C TYR A 53 -12.96 -10.32 0.58
N TYR A 54 -11.87 -9.59 0.36
CA TYR A 54 -10.62 -10.23 0.00
C TYR A 54 -9.98 -11.00 1.15
N LEU A 55 -10.02 -10.47 2.38
CA LEU A 55 -9.33 -11.10 3.53
C LEU A 55 -10.11 -12.27 4.15
N PHE A 56 -11.44 -12.24 4.10
CA PHE A 56 -12.30 -13.12 4.89
C PHE A 56 -13.42 -13.84 4.10
N SER A 57 -13.44 -13.75 2.76
CA SER A 57 -14.44 -14.43 1.91
C SER A 57 -14.59 -15.94 2.14
N SER A 58 -13.56 -16.63 2.65
CA SER A 58 -13.63 -18.07 2.94
C SER A 58 -14.46 -18.43 4.18
N VAL A 59 -15.03 -17.45 4.90
CA VAL A 59 -15.76 -17.64 6.16
C VAL A 59 -17.17 -17.02 6.04
N GLU A 60 -18.02 -17.65 5.22
CA GLU A 60 -19.38 -17.14 4.90
C GLU A 60 -20.24 -16.87 6.14
N SER A 61 -20.09 -17.65 7.22
CA SER A 61 -20.87 -17.50 8.45
C SER A 61 -20.47 -16.29 9.32
N GLU A 62 -19.37 -15.61 9.01
CA GLU A 62 -18.78 -14.56 9.86
C GLU A 62 -18.55 -13.23 9.13
N PHE A 63 -19.10 -13.06 7.91
CA PHE A 63 -18.95 -11.83 7.12
C PHE A 63 -19.19 -10.55 7.94
N ASN A 64 -20.28 -10.55 8.72
CA ASN A 64 -20.67 -9.40 9.55
C ASN A 64 -19.67 -9.10 10.67
N LEU A 65 -19.00 -10.13 11.23
CA LEU A 65 -18.08 -9.94 12.34
C LEU A 65 -16.78 -9.27 11.90
N PHE A 66 -16.18 -9.75 10.82
CA PHE A 66 -14.92 -9.20 10.32
C PHE A 66 -15.11 -7.83 9.69
N TYR A 67 -16.22 -7.62 8.98
CA TYR A 67 -16.59 -6.29 8.49
C TYR A 67 -16.67 -5.28 9.64
N GLU A 68 -17.35 -5.60 10.74
CA GLU A 68 -17.47 -4.73 11.91
C GLU A 68 -16.11 -4.38 12.54
N ILE A 69 -15.19 -5.35 12.62
CA ILE A 69 -13.83 -5.11 13.16
C ILE A 69 -13.07 -4.14 12.26
N ILE A 70 -13.09 -4.37 10.95
CA ILE A 70 -12.43 -3.50 9.96
C ILE A 70 -13.04 -2.10 10.00
N TYR A 71 -14.37 -2.02 9.91
CA TYR A 71 -15.10 -0.76 9.90
C TYR A 71 -14.81 0.07 11.16
N LYS A 72 -14.86 -0.54 12.35
CA LYS A 72 -14.54 0.16 13.60
C LYS A 72 -13.10 0.66 13.66
N ALA A 73 -12.14 -0.11 13.12
CA ALA A 73 -10.75 0.32 13.06
C ALA A 73 -10.58 1.55 12.14
N ILE A 74 -11.26 1.56 10.99
CA ILE A 74 -11.25 2.70 10.05
C ILE A 74 -11.98 3.91 10.66
N ASP A 75 -13.15 3.69 11.24
CA ASP A 75 -13.96 4.75 11.86
C ASP A 75 -13.24 5.44 13.03
N SER A 76 -12.52 4.66 13.84
CA SER A 76 -11.75 5.16 14.98
C SER A 76 -10.45 5.87 14.57
N CYS A 77 -10.03 5.77 13.31
CA CYS A 77 -8.78 6.35 12.81
C CYS A 77 -8.99 7.09 11.47
N PRO A 78 -9.40 8.37 11.51
CA PRO A 78 -9.69 9.16 10.30
C PRO A 78 -8.53 9.28 9.30
N ASP A 79 -7.29 9.14 9.77
CA ASP A 79 -6.10 9.18 8.92
C ASP A 79 -6.01 7.98 7.96
N ILE A 80 -6.71 6.87 8.23
CA ILE A 80 -6.79 5.73 7.31
C ILE A 80 -7.46 6.16 6.02
N CYS A 81 -8.64 6.78 6.06
CA CYS A 81 -9.34 7.23 4.86
C CYS A 81 -8.53 8.27 4.07
N ARG A 82 -7.89 9.23 4.76
CA ARG A 82 -7.03 10.23 4.11
C ARG A 82 -5.86 9.59 3.38
N SER A 83 -5.22 8.62 4.02
CA SER A 83 -4.07 7.93 3.43
C SER A 83 -4.51 7.04 2.27
N ALA A 84 -5.64 6.32 2.42
CA ALA A 84 -6.21 5.51 1.36
C ALA A 84 -6.56 6.34 0.11
N ILE A 85 -7.13 7.53 0.26
CA ILE A 85 -7.38 8.42 -0.87
C ILE A 85 -6.07 8.86 -1.53
N ALA A 86 -5.08 9.29 -0.74
CA ALA A 86 -3.79 9.68 -1.28
C ALA A 86 -3.10 8.52 -2.03
N ASP A 87 -3.19 7.29 -1.51
CA ASP A 87 -2.67 6.10 -2.18
C ASP A 87 -3.45 5.81 -3.47
N LEU A 88 -4.78 5.90 -3.46
CA LEU A 88 -5.63 5.70 -4.64
C LEU A 88 -5.26 6.68 -5.76
N LEU A 89 -5.07 7.95 -5.41
CA LEU A 89 -4.64 8.99 -6.35
C LEU A 89 -3.21 8.74 -6.85
N ALA A 90 -2.30 8.25 -6.00
CA ALA A 90 -0.95 7.88 -6.41
C ALA A 90 -0.95 6.76 -7.46
N PHE A 91 -1.83 5.76 -7.34
CA PHE A 91 -2.00 4.75 -8.39
C PHE A 91 -2.55 5.36 -9.68
N CYS A 92 -3.57 6.23 -9.60
CA CYS A 92 -4.14 6.87 -10.79
C CYS A 92 -3.15 7.79 -11.53
N ASP A 93 -2.23 8.42 -10.79
CA ASP A 93 -1.22 9.34 -11.33
C ASP A 93 0.00 8.61 -11.93
N ARG A 94 0.45 7.54 -11.27
CA ARG A 94 1.75 6.90 -11.55
C ARG A 94 1.65 5.63 -12.38
N ASP A 95 0.49 4.98 -12.42
CA ASP A 95 0.25 3.78 -13.21
C ASP A 95 -0.43 4.14 -14.54
N PRO A 96 0.28 4.09 -15.69
CA PRO A 96 -0.34 4.33 -16.99
C PRO A 96 -1.38 3.26 -17.37
N ALA A 97 -1.44 2.13 -16.67
CA ALA A 97 -2.45 1.08 -16.86
C ALA A 97 -3.68 1.26 -15.94
N SER A 98 -3.71 2.27 -15.07
CA SER A 98 -4.89 2.60 -14.29
C SER A 98 -6.01 3.11 -15.21
N LEU A 99 -7.16 2.44 -15.19
CA LEU A 99 -8.30 2.78 -16.04
C LEU A 99 -9.30 3.69 -15.33
N SER A 100 -9.45 3.53 -14.02
CA SER A 100 -10.38 4.31 -13.19
C SER A 100 -10.08 4.14 -11.71
N MET A 101 -10.58 5.08 -10.90
CA MET A 101 -10.54 4.97 -9.44
C MET A 101 -11.20 3.68 -8.95
N LEU A 102 -12.31 3.25 -9.57
CA LEU A 102 -12.98 1.99 -9.19
C LEU A 102 -12.06 0.78 -9.43
N GLN A 103 -11.43 0.69 -10.60
CA GLN A 103 -10.54 -0.43 -10.95
C GLN A 103 -9.38 -0.54 -9.95
N THR A 104 -8.71 0.57 -9.62
CA THR A 104 -7.69 0.56 -8.57
C THR A 104 -8.27 0.19 -7.22
N PHE A 105 -9.41 0.76 -6.83
CA PHE A 105 -10.03 0.56 -5.53
C PHE A 105 -10.38 -0.91 -5.25
N ILE A 106 -10.82 -1.66 -6.26
CA ILE A 106 -11.27 -3.05 -6.09
C ILE A 106 -10.30 -4.11 -6.63
N PHE A 107 -9.43 -3.81 -7.60
CA PHE A 107 -8.58 -4.83 -8.25
C PHE A 107 -7.09 -4.62 -8.06
N ALA A 108 -6.61 -3.42 -7.69
CA ALA A 108 -5.19 -3.22 -7.48
C ALA A 108 -4.75 -3.83 -6.14
N LYS A 109 -4.24 -5.06 -6.17
CA LYS A 109 -3.86 -5.77 -4.93
C LYS A 109 -2.82 -5.04 -4.08
N GLY A 110 -1.93 -4.25 -4.71
CA GLY A 110 -0.98 -3.40 -3.98
C GLY A 110 -1.69 -2.33 -3.15
N TYR A 111 -2.66 -1.64 -3.75
CA TYR A 111 -3.52 -0.69 -3.04
C TYR A 111 -4.26 -1.37 -1.89
N ILE A 112 -4.93 -2.49 -2.16
CA ILE A 112 -5.72 -3.23 -1.14
C ILE A 112 -4.81 -3.72 0.01
N ALA A 113 -3.60 -4.20 -0.29
CA ALA A 113 -2.64 -4.64 0.72
C ALA A 113 -2.16 -3.49 1.61
N ILE A 114 -1.90 -2.30 1.06
CA ILE A 114 -1.57 -1.11 1.85
C ILE A 114 -2.71 -0.80 2.82
N GLN A 115 -3.97 -0.82 2.36
CA GLN A 115 -5.11 -0.52 3.21
C GLN A 115 -5.34 -1.59 4.29
N ALA A 116 -5.12 -2.87 3.96
CA ALA A 116 -5.13 -3.96 4.94
C ALA A 116 -4.07 -3.75 6.03
N TYR A 117 -2.86 -3.35 5.65
CA TYR A 117 -1.81 -2.99 6.59
C TYR A 117 -2.24 -1.82 7.49
N ARG A 118 -2.90 -0.77 6.97
CA ARG A 118 -3.32 0.38 7.80
C ARG A 118 -4.30 -0.04 8.90
N VAL A 119 -5.24 -0.94 8.58
CA VAL A 119 -6.14 -1.53 9.58
C VAL A 119 -5.36 -2.38 10.59
N ALA A 120 -4.43 -3.22 10.13
CA ALA A 120 -3.57 -4.00 11.02
C ALA A 120 -2.72 -3.12 11.94
N HIS A 121 -2.18 -2.01 11.43
CA HIS A 121 -1.39 -1.03 12.17
C HIS A 121 -2.22 -0.36 13.26
N ALA A 122 -3.43 0.10 12.93
CA ALA A 122 -4.34 0.70 13.90
C ALA A 122 -4.68 -0.29 15.03
N LEU A 123 -5.00 -1.54 14.70
CA LEU A 123 -5.25 -2.60 15.68
C LEU A 123 -4.00 -2.92 16.53
N TRP A 124 -2.81 -2.90 15.92
CA TRP A 124 -1.56 -3.12 16.63
C TRP A 124 -1.31 -2.01 17.67
N CYS A 125 -1.50 -0.76 17.27
CA CYS A 125 -1.36 0.43 18.12
C CYS A 125 -2.40 0.47 19.24
N SER A 126 -3.62 -0.05 19.02
CA SER A 126 -4.65 -0.16 20.04
C SER A 126 -4.48 -1.36 20.98
N GLY A 127 -3.41 -2.15 20.82
CA GLY A 127 -3.12 -3.33 21.65
C GLY A 127 -3.75 -4.64 21.16
N ASN A 128 -4.57 -4.62 20.10
CA ASN A 128 -5.22 -5.79 19.50
C ASN A 128 -4.26 -6.58 18.60
N LYS A 129 -3.10 -6.97 19.14
CA LYS A 129 -1.96 -7.52 18.37
C LYS A 129 -2.27 -8.81 17.62
N TYR A 130 -3.08 -9.71 18.19
CA TYR A 130 -3.47 -10.95 17.51
C TYR A 130 -4.34 -10.69 16.28
N SER A 131 -5.27 -9.72 16.36
CA SER A 131 -6.09 -9.33 15.21
C SER A 131 -5.23 -8.69 14.12
N ALA A 132 -4.27 -7.83 14.51
CA ALA A 132 -3.30 -7.25 13.58
C ALA A 132 -2.45 -8.32 12.87
N GLN A 133 -1.96 -9.32 13.60
CA GLN A 133 -1.19 -10.44 13.01
C GLN A 133 -2.05 -11.34 12.13
N MET A 134 -3.32 -11.55 12.47
CA MET A 134 -4.24 -12.28 11.62
C MET A 134 -4.42 -11.57 10.27
N ILE A 135 -4.60 -10.25 10.27
CA ILE A 135 -4.68 -9.46 9.02
C ILE A 135 -3.35 -9.53 8.26
N GLN A 136 -2.20 -9.42 8.93
CA GLN A 136 -0.89 -9.61 8.29
C GLN A 136 -0.78 -10.97 7.58
N LEU A 137 -1.19 -12.06 8.26
CA LEU A 137 -1.17 -13.41 7.68
C LEU A 137 -2.08 -13.52 6.46
N LYS A 138 -3.30 -12.99 6.55
CA LYS A 138 -4.27 -12.98 5.43
C LYS A 138 -3.74 -12.18 4.25
N MET A 139 -3.21 -10.98 4.50
CA MET A 139 -2.60 -10.12 3.49
C MET A 139 -1.43 -10.82 2.78
N SER A 140 -0.56 -11.51 3.53
CA SER A 140 0.54 -12.30 2.98
C SER A 140 0.04 -13.46 2.12
N ASN A 141 -0.96 -14.22 2.58
CA ASN A 141 -1.48 -15.37 1.85
C ASN A 141 -2.24 -14.99 0.57
N ILE A 142 -3.02 -13.90 0.61
CA ILE A 142 -3.94 -13.53 -0.49
C ILE A 142 -3.26 -12.62 -1.51
N PHE A 143 -2.46 -11.64 -1.05
CA PHE A 143 -1.83 -10.66 -1.93
C PHE A 143 -0.35 -10.93 -2.19
N SER A 144 0.26 -11.88 -1.46
CA SER A 144 1.71 -12.10 -1.44
C SER A 144 2.47 -10.86 -0.96
N VAL A 145 1.89 -10.11 -0.02
CA VAL A 145 2.47 -8.90 0.57
C VAL A 145 2.55 -9.10 2.08
N ASP A 146 3.75 -9.05 2.65
CA ASP A 146 3.99 -9.23 4.08
C ASP A 146 4.53 -7.93 4.69
N ILE A 147 3.68 -7.22 5.41
CA ILE A 147 4.01 -5.96 6.09
C ILE A 147 3.71 -6.18 7.56
N HIS A 148 4.76 -6.11 8.39
CA HIS A 148 4.59 -6.23 9.82
C HIS A 148 3.73 -5.07 10.36
N PRO A 149 2.70 -5.32 11.19
CA PRO A 149 1.80 -4.26 11.68
C PRO A 149 2.48 -3.12 12.44
N ALA A 150 3.64 -3.36 13.04
CA ALA A 150 4.43 -2.32 13.72
C ALA A 150 5.27 -1.43 12.79
N ALA A 151 5.42 -1.77 11.51
CA ALA A 151 6.07 -0.89 10.53
C ALA A 151 5.33 0.45 10.49
N ARG A 152 5.97 1.50 9.97
CA ARG A 152 5.35 2.83 9.81
C ARG A 152 5.39 3.26 8.36
N LEU A 153 4.23 3.34 7.73
CA LEU A 153 4.08 3.71 6.33
C LEU A 153 3.31 5.02 6.22
N GLY A 154 3.84 5.96 5.44
CA GLY A 154 3.22 7.23 5.09
C GLY A 154 2.02 7.07 4.16
N LYS A 155 1.71 8.12 3.40
CA LYS A 155 0.59 8.18 2.44
C LYS A 155 1.06 8.53 1.02
N GLY A 156 0.19 8.34 0.03
CA GLY A 156 0.57 8.52 -1.37
C GLY A 156 1.51 7.41 -1.85
N LEU A 157 1.36 6.21 -1.28
CA LEU A 157 2.18 5.06 -1.58
C LEU A 157 1.67 4.36 -2.83
N PHE A 158 2.59 3.93 -3.68
CA PHE A 158 2.28 3.20 -4.90
C PHE A 158 3.01 1.85 -4.89
N PHE A 159 2.27 0.76 -4.68
CA PHE A 159 2.80 -0.61 -4.66
C PHE A 159 2.44 -1.30 -5.97
N ASP A 160 3.28 -1.11 -6.98
CA ASP A 160 3.02 -1.64 -8.31
C ASP A 160 3.32 -3.15 -8.37
N HIS A 161 2.36 -3.90 -8.89
CA HIS A 161 2.28 -5.37 -8.89
C HIS A 161 2.34 -6.04 -7.50
N ALA A 162 3.06 -5.48 -6.53
CA ALA A 162 3.15 -5.83 -5.10
C ALA A 162 3.58 -7.26 -4.72
N THR A 163 3.50 -8.24 -5.61
CA THR A 163 3.84 -9.64 -5.32
C THR A 163 5.23 -9.76 -4.68
N GLY A 164 5.34 -10.42 -3.54
CA GLY A 164 6.61 -10.66 -2.87
C GLY A 164 7.19 -9.46 -2.13
N VAL A 165 6.43 -8.37 -1.95
CA VAL A 165 6.85 -7.26 -1.09
C VAL A 165 6.90 -7.72 0.36
N VAL A 166 8.03 -7.47 1.03
CA VAL A 166 8.25 -7.80 2.44
C VAL A 166 8.76 -6.58 3.19
N ILE A 167 8.05 -6.14 4.23
CA ILE A 167 8.39 -4.96 5.04
C ILE A 167 8.37 -5.33 6.53
N GLY A 168 9.53 -5.25 7.16
CA GLY A 168 9.70 -5.70 8.53
C GLY A 168 9.30 -4.71 9.63
N GLU A 169 9.26 -5.21 10.86
CA GLU A 169 8.71 -4.57 12.06
C GLU A 169 9.13 -3.12 12.32
N THR A 170 10.40 -2.80 12.08
CA THR A 170 10.96 -1.47 12.43
C THR A 170 11.18 -0.59 11.21
N ALA A 171 10.67 -1.01 10.05
CA ALA A 171 10.81 -0.25 8.83
C ALA A 171 9.98 1.03 8.89
N VAL A 172 10.51 2.08 8.28
CA VAL A 172 9.80 3.33 8.06
C VAL A 172 9.78 3.60 6.56
N VAL A 173 8.61 3.89 6.02
CA VAL A 173 8.42 4.34 4.64
C VAL A 173 7.67 5.66 4.71
N GLU A 174 8.30 6.73 4.25
CA GLU A 174 7.70 8.06 4.23
C GLU A 174 6.70 8.23 3.06
N ASP A 175 6.14 9.43 2.94
CA ASP A 175 5.13 9.75 1.94
C ASP A 175 5.66 9.65 0.50
N ASN A 176 4.77 9.41 -0.45
CA ASN A 176 5.07 9.46 -1.89
C ASN A 176 6.18 8.52 -2.34
N VAL A 177 6.33 7.36 -1.71
CA VAL A 177 7.25 6.31 -2.12
C VAL A 177 6.55 5.36 -3.10
N SER A 178 7.28 4.94 -4.13
CA SER A 178 6.84 3.93 -5.10
C SER A 178 7.68 2.67 -4.95
N ILE A 179 7.03 1.51 -4.83
CA ILE A 179 7.64 0.20 -4.57
C ILE A 179 7.11 -0.80 -5.59
N LEU A 180 8.00 -1.45 -6.34
CA LEU A 180 7.65 -2.52 -7.26
C LEU A 180 7.62 -3.88 -6.56
N HIS A 181 7.14 -4.91 -7.26
CA HIS A 181 7.13 -6.30 -6.78
C HIS A 181 8.52 -6.80 -6.32
N GLU A 182 8.49 -7.77 -5.41
CA GLU A 182 9.64 -8.47 -4.84
C GLU A 182 10.64 -7.59 -4.06
N VAL A 183 10.26 -6.37 -3.72
CA VAL A 183 11.08 -5.50 -2.87
C VAL A 183 11.06 -6.00 -1.41
N THR A 184 12.24 -6.02 -0.77
CA THR A 184 12.37 -6.38 0.65
C THR A 184 12.98 -5.24 1.45
N LEU A 185 12.26 -4.77 2.47
CA LEU A 185 12.74 -3.90 3.53
C LEU A 185 13.03 -4.76 4.77
N GLY A 186 14.20 -5.39 4.76
CA GLY A 186 14.53 -6.53 5.61
C GLY A 186 15.51 -6.21 6.73
N GLY A 187 15.52 -7.07 7.74
CA GLY A 187 16.46 -7.00 8.85
C GLY A 187 17.82 -7.61 8.53
N THR A 188 18.83 -7.29 9.35
CA THR A 188 20.12 -8.01 9.37
C THR A 188 20.38 -8.61 10.75
N GLY A 189 20.82 -9.87 10.80
CA GLY A 189 21.22 -10.55 12.04
C GLY A 189 20.05 -10.91 12.96
N LYS A 190 20.35 -11.09 14.26
CA LYS A 190 19.38 -11.53 15.31
C LYS A 190 19.12 -10.47 16.38
N GLN A 191 19.61 -9.24 16.18
CA GLN A 191 19.52 -8.19 17.20
C GLN A 191 18.09 -7.65 17.31
N LYS A 192 17.68 -7.34 18.54
CA LYS A 192 16.41 -6.63 18.81
C LYS A 192 16.63 -5.13 18.66
N GLY A 193 15.59 -4.41 18.23
CA GLY A 193 15.63 -2.95 18.03
C GLY A 193 15.47 -2.54 16.56
N ALA A 194 15.85 -1.29 16.27
CA ALA A 194 15.86 -0.73 14.92
C ALA A 194 16.83 -1.53 14.05
N ARG A 195 16.29 -2.25 13.06
CA ARG A 195 17.04 -3.21 12.25
C ARG A 195 16.57 -3.26 10.79
N HIS A 196 15.52 -2.53 10.45
CA HIS A 196 14.96 -2.48 9.11
C HIS A 196 15.16 -1.06 8.53
N PRO A 197 15.04 -0.90 7.21
CA PRO A 197 15.38 0.37 6.56
C PRO A 197 14.41 1.51 6.88
N THR A 198 14.92 2.73 6.71
CA THR A 198 14.11 3.94 6.57
C THR A 198 14.15 4.38 5.10
N ILE A 199 12.99 4.42 4.46
CA ILE A 199 12.82 4.87 3.07
C ILE A 199 12.21 6.26 3.11
N ARG A 200 12.98 7.25 2.66
CA ARG A 200 12.57 8.65 2.68
C ARG A 200 11.64 9.00 1.53
N GLU A 201 10.96 10.13 1.69
CA GLU A 201 9.94 10.63 0.78
C GLU A 201 10.39 10.62 -0.69
N GLY A 202 9.50 10.26 -1.62
CA GLY A 202 9.78 10.32 -3.06
C GLY A 202 10.79 9.28 -3.57
N ALA A 203 11.17 8.30 -2.76
CA ALA A 203 12.05 7.23 -3.23
C ALA A 203 11.31 6.26 -4.17
N LEU A 204 12.03 5.76 -5.18
CA LEU A 204 11.59 4.66 -6.04
C LEU A 204 12.40 3.40 -5.74
N LEU A 205 11.72 2.32 -5.37
CA LEU A 205 12.31 1.00 -5.17
C LEU A 205 11.88 0.08 -6.32
N CYS A 206 12.79 -0.17 -7.25
CA CYS A 206 12.53 -0.98 -8.42
C CYS A 206 12.46 -2.49 -8.09
N SER A 207 11.93 -3.27 -9.04
CA SER A 207 11.58 -4.67 -8.83
C SER A 207 12.71 -5.51 -8.25
N GLY A 208 12.38 -6.36 -7.28
CA GLY A 208 13.33 -7.30 -6.69
C GLY A 208 14.42 -6.69 -5.80
N ALA A 209 14.45 -5.37 -5.57
CA ALA A 209 15.46 -4.74 -4.73
C ALA A 209 15.40 -5.23 -3.26
N LYS A 210 16.57 -5.46 -2.66
CA LYS A 210 16.71 -5.91 -1.27
C LYS A 210 17.45 -4.83 -0.48
N ILE A 211 16.77 -4.17 0.44
CA ILE A 211 17.34 -3.14 1.32
C ILE A 211 17.39 -3.74 2.72
N LEU A 212 18.58 -3.99 3.24
CA LEU A 212 18.77 -4.82 4.43
C LEU A 212 19.53 -4.06 5.54
N GLY A 213 18.95 -4.05 6.73
CA GLY A 213 19.53 -3.46 7.93
C GLY A 213 18.91 -2.11 8.29
N ASN A 214 19.35 -1.54 9.41
CA ASN A 214 18.98 -0.20 9.83
C ASN A 214 19.78 0.83 9.03
N ILE A 215 19.39 1.01 7.77
CA ILE A 215 20.00 1.94 6.82
C ILE A 215 18.94 2.87 6.24
N GLU A 216 19.38 3.99 5.68
CA GLU A 216 18.53 4.99 5.09
C GLU A 216 18.62 4.98 3.56
N VAL A 217 17.47 5.03 2.88
CA VAL A 217 17.39 5.44 1.48
C VAL A 217 16.92 6.89 1.43
N GLY A 218 17.84 7.80 1.12
CA GLY A 218 17.60 9.25 1.18
C GLY A 218 16.50 9.75 0.24
N LYS A 219 15.96 10.93 0.56
CA LYS A 219 14.81 11.54 -0.15
C LYS A 219 15.04 11.58 -1.66
N GLY A 220 14.03 11.20 -2.44
CA GLY A 220 14.06 11.28 -3.90
C GLY A 220 15.10 10.37 -4.56
N SER A 221 15.53 9.29 -3.90
CA SER A 221 16.52 8.35 -4.45
C SER A 221 15.87 7.20 -5.20
N LYS A 222 16.63 6.57 -6.10
CA LYS A 222 16.21 5.39 -6.86
C LYS A 222 17.09 4.20 -6.52
N VAL A 223 16.48 3.09 -6.13
CA VAL A 223 17.14 1.79 -5.99
C VAL A 223 16.77 0.96 -7.21
N GLY A 224 17.73 0.71 -8.10
CA GLY A 224 17.46 -0.02 -9.35
C GLY A 224 17.14 -1.49 -9.11
N ALA A 225 16.51 -2.10 -10.12
CA ALA A 225 15.97 -3.45 -10.04
C ALA A 225 17.04 -4.50 -9.65
N GLY A 226 16.67 -5.46 -8.81
CA GLY A 226 17.53 -6.56 -8.36
C GLY A 226 18.71 -6.16 -7.45
N SER A 227 18.80 -4.90 -7.04
CA SER A 227 19.94 -4.41 -6.25
C SER A 227 19.91 -4.89 -4.80
N VAL A 228 21.09 -5.08 -4.20
CA VAL A 228 21.24 -5.41 -2.76
C VAL A 228 21.90 -4.24 -2.04
N VAL A 229 21.11 -3.46 -1.30
CA VAL A 229 21.54 -2.26 -0.59
C VAL A 229 21.85 -2.61 0.87
N LEU A 230 23.11 -2.40 1.26
CA LEU A 230 23.65 -2.74 2.59
C LEU A 230 24.23 -1.51 3.32
N LYS A 231 24.10 -0.32 2.75
CA LYS A 231 24.62 0.96 3.26
C LYS A 231 23.64 2.07 2.92
N ASP A 232 23.71 3.17 3.66
CA ASP A 232 22.91 4.35 3.40
C ASP A 232 23.08 4.87 1.97
N VAL A 233 21.98 5.28 1.37
CA VAL A 233 21.91 5.88 0.04
C VAL A 233 21.72 7.38 0.20
N PRO A 234 22.63 8.22 -0.31
CA PRO A 234 22.48 9.66 -0.26
C PRO A 234 21.19 10.12 -0.98
N PRO A 235 20.56 11.24 -0.56
CA PRO A 235 19.41 11.80 -1.25
C PRO A 235 19.65 12.02 -2.74
N SER A 236 18.57 11.99 -3.53
CA SER A 236 18.57 12.25 -4.97
C SER A 236 19.62 11.46 -5.75
N SER A 237 19.89 10.22 -5.34
CA SER A 237 20.90 9.36 -5.95
C SER A 237 20.27 8.10 -6.55
N THR A 238 20.87 7.58 -7.61
CA THR A 238 20.56 6.24 -8.14
C THR A 238 21.61 5.25 -7.66
N VAL A 239 21.18 4.14 -7.06
CA VAL A 239 22.06 3.03 -6.66
C VAL A 239 21.68 1.73 -7.37
N VAL A 240 22.70 0.96 -7.79
CA VAL A 240 22.50 -0.36 -8.42
C VAL A 240 23.57 -1.38 -8.05
N GLY A 241 23.23 -2.67 -8.19
CA GLY A 241 24.17 -3.78 -8.15
C GLY A 241 24.15 -4.59 -6.86
N ILE A 242 25.08 -5.56 -6.78
CA ILE A 242 25.21 -6.49 -5.65
C ILE A 242 26.68 -6.54 -5.19
N PRO A 243 27.07 -5.86 -4.09
CA PRO A 243 26.27 -4.87 -3.35
C PRO A 243 26.07 -3.57 -4.16
N ALA A 244 25.02 -2.84 -3.83
CA ALA A 244 24.64 -1.62 -4.54
C ALA A 244 25.67 -0.49 -4.36
N LYS A 245 25.90 0.27 -5.44
CA LYS A 245 26.75 1.46 -5.47
C LYS A 245 26.04 2.61 -6.16
N VAL A 246 26.37 3.85 -5.78
CA VAL A 246 25.87 5.06 -6.45
C VAL A 246 26.41 5.10 -7.88
N VAL A 247 25.53 5.31 -8.85
CA VAL A 247 25.86 5.41 -10.29
C VAL A 247 25.44 6.73 -10.94
N GLY A 248 24.62 7.53 -10.27
CA GLY A 248 24.18 8.82 -10.79
C GLY A 248 23.39 9.63 -9.76
N ALA A 249 23.13 10.89 -10.10
CA ALA A 249 22.26 11.78 -9.34
C ALA A 249 21.00 12.10 -10.15
N LEU A 250 19.88 12.28 -9.46
CA LEU A 250 18.57 12.56 -10.04
C LEU A 250 18.23 14.05 -9.88
N LYS A 251 17.54 14.59 -10.88
CA LYS A 251 17.03 15.98 -10.87
C LYS A 251 15.52 16.06 -10.67
N PHE A 252 14.84 14.94 -10.83
CA PHE A 252 13.39 14.77 -10.74
C PHE A 252 13.05 13.77 -9.65
N ASN A 253 11.76 13.72 -9.25
CA ASN A 253 11.30 12.81 -8.22
C ASN A 253 11.02 11.42 -8.84
N PRO A 254 11.88 10.40 -8.57
CA PRO A 254 11.78 9.14 -9.27
C PRO A 254 10.50 8.37 -8.96
N ALA A 255 9.88 8.59 -7.80
CA ALA A 255 8.64 7.91 -7.42
C ALA A 255 7.43 8.32 -8.28
N PHE A 256 7.46 9.50 -8.90
CA PHE A 256 6.37 9.99 -9.75
C PHE A 256 6.64 9.69 -11.22
N GLU A 257 7.88 9.90 -11.68
CA GLU A 257 8.25 9.64 -13.08
C GLU A 257 8.26 8.15 -13.44
N MET A 258 8.42 7.28 -12.43
CA MET A 258 8.49 5.81 -12.60
C MET A 258 9.55 5.32 -13.59
N ASP A 259 10.53 6.17 -13.94
CA ASP A 259 11.59 5.85 -14.89
C ASP A 259 12.57 4.81 -14.33
N GLN A 260 12.54 3.64 -14.95
CA GLN A 260 13.35 2.48 -14.60
C GLN A 260 14.77 2.52 -15.17
N HIS A 261 15.08 3.44 -16.09
CA HIS A 261 16.45 3.61 -16.59
C HIS A 261 17.39 4.06 -15.47
N LEU A 262 18.68 3.74 -15.54
CA LEU A 262 19.61 4.01 -14.44
C LEU A 262 20.22 5.42 -14.46
N ILE A 263 20.24 6.05 -15.64
CA ILE A 263 20.85 7.34 -15.96
C ILE A 263 20.06 8.03 -17.06
#